data_AF-A0A1D8S017-F1
#
_entry.id   AF-A0A1D8S017-F1
#
_cell.length_a   1.000
_cell.length_b   1.000
_cell.length_c   1.000
_cell.angle_alpha   90.00
_cell.angle_beta   90.00
_cell.angle_gamma   90.00
#
_symmetry.space_group_name_H-M   'P 1'
#
loop_
_entity.id
_entity.type
_entity.pdbx_description
1 polymer ?
#
loop_
_entity_poly.entity_id
_entity_poly.type
_entity_poly.pdbx_seq_one_letter_code
_entity_poly.pdbx_strand_id
1 'polypeptide(L)'
;MYQNLFKTIVLLFFLSGCAERVIDISDKEGKIVGGCNAGFDWHFYGLQDSIDYVLYECAKDLIAKGYTISDERLLSIDFSLPDPPKGQSWNKKLAMIQFHSGKITERKLGYILAATEFQYIKIIRTAKGDLASGKMTESEFNKIDQNARLNWLGE
;
A
#
# COMPACT_ATOMS: atom_id res chain seq x y z
N MET A 1 -23.52 35.77 -10.62
CA MET A 1 -22.37 35.51 -9.72
C MET A 1 -22.26 34.04 -9.29
N TYR A 2 -23.36 33.34 -8.96
CA TYR A 2 -23.32 31.93 -8.53
C TYR A 2 -22.92 30.91 -9.61
N GLN A 3 -23.28 31.12 -10.88
CA GLN A 3 -22.95 30.18 -11.98
C GLN A 3 -21.44 30.06 -12.24
N ASN A 4 -20.69 31.17 -12.14
CA ASN A 4 -19.23 31.13 -12.32
C ASN A 4 -18.53 30.52 -11.09
N LEU A 5 -19.09 30.73 -9.89
CA LEU A 5 -18.61 30.09 -8.66
C LEU A 5 -18.81 28.56 -8.73
N PHE A 6 -19.98 28.10 -9.20
CA PHE A 6 -20.30 26.69 -9.38
C PHE A 6 -19.36 26.00 -10.39
N LYS A 7 -19.08 26.65 -11.53
CA LYS A 7 -18.10 26.15 -12.51
C LYS A 7 -16.69 26.04 -11.93
N THR A 8 -16.29 26.98 -11.08
CA THR A 8 -14.97 26.98 -10.43
C THR A 8 -14.86 25.85 -9.40
N ILE A 9 -15.91 25.63 -8.60
CA ILE A 9 -15.98 24.53 -7.62
C ILE A 9 -15.95 23.17 -8.32
N VAL A 10 -16.69 22.99 -9.43
CA VAL A 10 -16.68 21.74 -10.20
C VAL A 10 -15.29 21.45 -10.80
N LEU A 11 -14.55 22.47 -11.24
CA LEU A 11 -13.20 22.30 -11.79
C LEU A 11 -12.17 21.90 -10.71
N LEU A 12 -12.34 22.38 -9.48
CA LEU A 12 -11.48 22.06 -8.32
C LEU A 12 -11.60 20.59 -7.87
N PHE A 13 -12.76 19.95 -8.06
CA PHE A 13 -12.96 18.53 -7.73
C PHE A 13 -12.18 17.58 -8.65
N PHE A 14 -11.83 17.99 -9.87
CA PHE A 14 -11.05 17.16 -10.80
C PHE A 14 -9.53 17.19 -10.56
N LEU A 15 -9.07 17.97 -9.57
CA LEU A 15 -7.67 18.02 -9.16
C LEU A 15 -7.39 17.17 -7.91
N SER A 16 -8.31 16.28 -7.50
CA SER A 16 -8.05 15.33 -6.42
C SER A 16 -6.94 14.36 -6.86
N GLY A 17 -5.70 14.71 -6.50
CA GLY A 17 -4.50 13.99 -6.92
C GLY A 17 -4.44 12.61 -6.28
N CYS A 18 -4.05 11.62 -7.08
CA CYS A 18 -3.49 10.37 -6.58
C CYS A 18 -2.34 10.73 -5.64
N ALA A 19 -2.36 10.25 -4.40
CA ALA A 19 -1.23 10.43 -3.50
C ALA A 19 -0.22 9.33 -3.81
N GLU A 20 0.89 9.74 -4.40
CA GLU A 20 2.00 8.87 -4.79
C GLU A 20 3.31 9.50 -4.30
N ARG A 21 4.26 8.66 -3.86
CA ARG A 21 5.59 9.10 -3.50
C ARG A 21 6.63 8.08 -3.96
N VAL A 22 7.78 8.60 -4.37
CA VAL A 22 8.95 7.82 -4.79
C VAL A 22 10.12 8.14 -3.87
N ILE A 23 10.88 7.12 -3.51
CA ILE A 23 12.19 7.26 -2.86
C ILE A 23 13.26 6.62 -3.72
N ASP A 24 14.45 7.23 -3.72
CA ASP A 24 15.64 6.68 -4.35
C ASP A 24 16.41 5.83 -3.35
N ILE A 25 17.09 4.80 -3.85
CA ILE A 25 17.98 3.95 -3.08
C ILE A 25 19.39 4.12 -3.61
N SER A 26 20.32 4.46 -2.72
CA SER A 26 21.71 4.70 -3.05
C SER A 26 22.63 3.66 -2.43
N ASP A 27 23.70 3.30 -3.14
CA ASP A 27 24.76 2.47 -2.61
C ASP A 27 25.69 3.23 -1.64
N LYS A 28 26.72 2.55 -1.14
CA LYS A 28 27.68 3.10 -0.17
C LYS A 28 28.53 4.24 -0.73
N GLU A 29 28.59 4.39 -2.04
CA GLU A 29 29.31 5.47 -2.73
C GLU A 29 28.38 6.66 -3.04
N GLY A 30 27.10 6.56 -2.67
CA GLY A 30 26.09 7.58 -2.91
C GLY A 30 25.47 7.53 -4.31
N LYS A 31 25.73 6.48 -5.09
CA LYS A 31 25.14 6.32 -6.42
C LYS A 31 23.75 5.72 -6.32
N ILE A 32 22.79 6.30 -7.02
CA ILE A 32 21.42 5.77 -7.13
C ILE A 32 21.45 4.45 -7.89
N VAL A 33 20.95 3.38 -7.27
CA VAL A 33 20.91 2.02 -7.83
C VAL A 33 19.47 1.51 -8.05
N GLY A 34 18.47 2.24 -7.57
CA GLY A 34 17.06 1.88 -7.73
C GLY A 34 16.15 2.88 -7.02
N GLY A 35 14.86 2.56 -6.99
CA GLY A 35 13.86 3.36 -6.29
C GLY A 35 12.62 2.54 -5.93
N CYS A 36 11.91 3.00 -4.92
CA CYS A 36 10.63 2.47 -4.48
C CYS A 36 9.54 3.49 -4.76
N ASN A 37 8.42 3.03 -5.29
CA ASN A 37 7.26 3.85 -5.57
C ASN A 37 6.04 3.25 -4.84
N ALA A 38 5.31 4.09 -4.12
CA ALA A 38 4.06 3.73 -3.48
C ALA A 38 3.01 4.81 -3.69
N GLY A 39 1.81 4.37 -4.06
CA GLY A 39 0.62 5.21 -4.13
C GLY A 39 -0.61 4.37 -3.86
N PHE A 40 -1.67 5.02 -3.38
CA PHE A 40 -2.93 4.36 -3.09
C PHE A 40 -4.08 5.18 -3.65
N ASP A 41 -4.98 4.51 -4.34
CA ASP A 41 -6.23 5.08 -4.77
C ASP A 41 -7.27 4.93 -3.65
N TRP A 42 -7.92 6.03 -3.28
CA TRP A 42 -9.09 6.04 -2.39
C TRP A 42 -8.87 5.47 -0.97
N HIS A 43 -7.63 5.51 -0.45
CA HIS A 43 -7.39 5.37 1.00
C HIS A 43 -7.81 6.64 1.73
N PHE A 44 -9.07 6.70 2.18
CA PHE A 44 -9.60 7.86 2.91
C PHE A 44 -8.99 8.06 4.31
N TYR A 45 -8.39 7.01 4.88
CA TYR A 45 -7.76 7.02 6.21
C TYR A 45 -6.34 6.46 6.12
N GLY A 46 -5.40 7.06 6.85
CA GLY A 46 -4.03 6.56 6.94
C GLY A 46 -3.30 6.50 5.60
N LEU A 47 -3.66 7.37 4.63
CA LEU A 47 -3.08 7.39 3.27
C LEU A 47 -1.56 7.57 3.29
N GLN A 48 -1.08 8.59 4.00
CA GLN A 48 0.36 8.85 4.10
C GLN A 48 1.08 7.75 4.88
N ASP A 49 0.47 7.23 5.95
CA ASP A 49 1.02 6.09 6.70
C ASP A 49 1.09 4.83 5.83
N SER A 50 0.12 4.62 4.93
CA SER A 50 0.10 3.51 3.97
C SER A 50 1.25 3.62 2.97
N ILE A 51 1.47 4.82 2.41
CA ILE A 51 2.56 5.11 1.48
C ILE A 51 3.90 4.88 2.19
N ASP A 52 4.10 5.46 3.36
CA ASP A 52 5.32 5.32 4.15
C ASP A 52 5.63 3.85 4.46
N TYR A 53 4.60 3.07 4.81
CA TYR A 53 4.73 1.64 5.06
C TYR A 53 5.24 0.87 3.84
N VAL A 54 4.65 1.07 2.66
CA VAL A 54 5.08 0.37 1.44
C VAL A 54 6.47 0.80 1.00
N LEU A 55 6.81 2.09 1.11
CA LEU A 55 8.14 2.58 0.78
C LEU A 55 9.21 1.95 1.67
N TYR A 56 8.96 1.87 2.98
CA TYR A 56 9.84 1.18 3.91
C TYR A 56 9.94 -0.31 3.60
N GLU A 57 8.81 -1.00 3.43
CA GLU A 57 8.77 -2.44 3.12
C GLU A 57 9.50 -2.79 1.82
N CYS A 58 9.43 -1.91 0.81
CA CYS A 58 10.16 -2.06 -0.44
C CYS A 58 11.68 -1.93 -0.26
N ALA A 59 12.13 -1.00 0.58
CA ALA A 59 13.56 -0.70 0.76
C ALA A 59 14.24 -1.51 1.89
N LYS A 60 13.48 -2.12 2.82
CA LYS A 60 14.00 -2.69 4.07
C LYS A 60 15.16 -3.67 3.90
N ASP A 61 15.11 -4.53 2.89
CA ASP A 61 16.15 -5.55 2.66
C ASP A 61 17.45 -4.92 2.15
N LEU A 62 17.36 -3.80 1.42
CA LEU A 62 18.52 -3.04 0.96
C LEU A 62 19.09 -2.18 2.08
N ILE A 63 18.23 -1.57 2.91
CA ILE A 63 18.65 -0.87 4.13
C ILE A 63 19.43 -1.83 5.05
N ALA A 64 18.94 -3.06 5.24
CA ALA A 64 19.64 -4.08 6.04
C ALA A 64 21.02 -4.48 5.45
N LYS A 65 21.25 -4.27 4.14
CA LYS A 65 22.53 -4.49 3.46
C LYS A 65 23.45 -3.26 3.49
N GLY A 66 23.01 -2.16 4.11
CA GLY A 66 23.76 -0.91 4.24
C GLY A 66 23.62 0.05 3.05
N TYR A 67 22.55 -0.07 2.27
CA TYR A 67 22.14 0.97 1.32
C TYR A 67 21.42 2.11 2.05
N THR A 68 21.40 3.29 1.46
CA THR A 68 20.69 4.47 1.97
C THR A 68 19.45 4.77 1.13
N ILE A 69 18.51 5.53 1.70
CA ILE A 69 17.28 5.96 1.03
C ILE A 69 17.15 7.48 1.06
N SER A 70 16.49 8.07 0.07
CA SER A 70 16.33 9.53 -0.01
C SER A 70 15.40 10.13 1.05
N ASP A 71 14.46 9.34 1.62
CA ASP A 71 13.57 9.76 2.71
C ASP A 71 13.96 9.09 4.03
N GLU A 72 14.97 9.65 4.71
CA GLU A 72 15.53 9.10 5.95
C GLU A 72 14.53 9.08 7.12
N ARG A 73 13.44 9.86 7.06
CA ARG A 73 12.40 9.84 8.10
C ARG A 73 11.84 8.44 8.31
N LEU A 74 11.73 7.65 7.23
CA LEU A 74 11.23 6.28 7.25
C LEU A 74 12.07 5.36 8.15
N LEU A 75 13.35 5.67 8.39
CA LEU A 75 14.23 4.88 9.25
C LEU A 75 13.90 5.00 10.74
N SER A 76 13.14 6.04 11.12
CA SER A 76 12.79 6.36 12.51
C SER A 76 11.37 5.95 12.91
N ILE A 77 10.56 5.51 11.95
CA ILE A 77 9.14 5.19 12.15
C ILE A 77 9.00 3.72 12.55
N ASP A 78 8.20 3.46 13.59
CA ASP A 78 7.81 2.10 13.96
C ASP A 78 6.65 1.58 13.09
N PHE A 79 7.00 0.80 12.07
CA PHE A 79 6.07 0.12 11.17
C PHE A 79 5.51 -1.21 11.71
N SER A 80 5.67 -1.51 13.00
CA SER A 80 5.07 -2.72 13.59
C SER A 80 3.56 -2.77 13.35
N LEU A 81 3.07 -3.93 12.92
CA LEU A 81 1.64 -4.20 12.82
C LEU A 81 1.11 -4.63 14.20
N PRO A 82 -0.07 -4.15 14.62
CA PRO A 82 -0.73 -4.70 15.79
C PRO A 82 -1.22 -6.13 15.48
N ASP A 83 -1.35 -6.95 16.52
CA ASP A 83 -1.93 -8.29 16.36
C ASP A 83 -3.40 -8.20 15.92
N PRO A 84 -3.84 -9.06 14.97
CA PRO A 84 -5.25 -9.17 14.65
C PRO A 84 -6.03 -9.75 15.84
N PRO A 85 -7.35 -9.53 15.91
CA PRO A 85 -8.22 -10.22 16.85
C PRO A 85 -7.99 -11.73 16.85
N LYS A 86 -8.07 -12.35 18.04
CA LYS A 86 -7.74 -13.77 18.24
C LYS A 86 -8.46 -14.67 17.24
N GLY A 87 -7.69 -15.49 16.53
CA GLY A 87 -8.20 -16.44 15.54
C GLY A 87 -8.56 -15.82 14.18
N GLN A 88 -8.24 -14.56 13.96
CA GLN A 88 -8.49 -13.86 12.70
C GLN A 88 -7.18 -13.42 12.04
N SER A 89 -7.24 -13.12 10.75
CA SER A 89 -6.17 -12.45 10.00
C SER A 89 -6.65 -11.07 9.59
N TRP A 90 -5.72 -10.13 9.43
CA TRP A 90 -6.06 -8.82 8.93
C TRP A 90 -6.58 -8.88 7.49
N ASN A 91 -7.67 -8.16 7.26
CA ASN A 91 -8.20 -7.79 5.96
C ASN A 91 -8.80 -6.38 6.07
N LYS A 92 -9.09 -5.74 4.95
CA LYS A 92 -9.60 -4.36 4.91
C LYS A 92 -10.85 -4.19 5.76
N LYS A 93 -11.83 -5.08 5.62
CA LYS A 93 -13.09 -5.03 6.39
C LYS A 93 -12.86 -5.07 7.90
N LEU A 94 -12.06 -6.03 8.37
CA LEU A 94 -11.74 -6.17 9.79
C LEU A 94 -10.98 -4.96 10.31
N ALA A 95 -10.00 -4.47 9.57
CA ALA A 95 -9.22 -3.28 9.93
C ALA A 95 -10.12 -2.05 10.12
N MET A 96 -11.05 -1.81 9.19
CA MET A 96 -12.02 -0.72 9.30
C MET A 96 -12.94 -0.87 10.53
N ILE A 97 -13.40 -2.08 10.85
CA ILE A 97 -14.20 -2.34 12.05
C ILE A 97 -13.39 -2.04 13.33
N GLN A 98 -12.14 -2.48 13.42
CA GLN A 98 -11.30 -2.22 14.58
C GLN A 98 -10.98 -0.72 14.72
N PHE A 99 -10.78 0.00 13.62
CA PHE A 99 -10.56 1.44 13.62
C PHE A 99 -11.79 2.22 14.10
N HIS A 100 -12.96 1.96 13.52
CA HIS A 100 -14.19 2.65 13.90
C HIS A 100 -14.64 2.33 15.34
N SER A 101 -14.20 1.20 15.90
CA SER A 101 -14.42 0.87 17.32
C SER A 101 -13.33 1.41 18.26
N GLY A 102 -12.38 2.20 17.75
CA GLY A 102 -11.32 2.83 18.54
C GLY A 102 -10.23 1.88 19.05
N LYS A 103 -10.18 0.65 18.54
CA LYS A 103 -9.21 -0.38 18.99
C LYS A 103 -7.85 -0.25 18.33
N ILE A 104 -7.79 0.40 17.17
CA ILE A 104 -6.54 0.76 16.48
C ILE A 104 -6.58 2.24 16.10
N THR A 105 -5.41 2.86 16.00
CA THR A 105 -5.27 4.25 15.54
C THR A 105 -5.33 4.31 14.01
N GLU A 106 -5.58 5.50 13.46
CA GLU A 106 -5.57 5.72 12.00
C GLU A 106 -4.22 5.33 11.36
N ARG A 107 -3.10 5.63 12.02
CA ARG A 107 -1.77 5.21 11.58
C ARG A 107 -1.66 3.70 11.45
N LYS A 108 -2.07 2.96 12.48
CA LYS A 108 -2.02 1.49 12.45
C LYS A 108 -3.02 0.92 11.44
N LEU A 109 -4.17 1.58 11.23
CA LEU A 109 -5.07 1.26 10.11
C LEU A 109 -4.32 1.38 8.77
N GLY A 110 -3.63 2.51 8.52
CA GLY A 110 -2.84 2.71 7.30
C GLY A 110 -1.82 1.59 7.06
N TYR A 111 -1.08 1.19 8.09
CA TYR A 111 -0.12 0.09 7.98
C TYR A 111 -0.78 -1.25 7.66
N ILE A 112 -1.91 -1.56 8.28
CA ILE A 112 -2.65 -2.80 8.01
C ILE A 112 -3.20 -2.81 6.58
N LEU A 113 -3.80 -1.69 6.13
CA LEU A 113 -4.32 -1.58 4.77
C LEU A 113 -3.20 -1.75 3.74
N ALA A 114 -2.08 -1.05 3.92
CA ALA A 114 -0.90 -1.20 3.08
C ALA A 114 -0.33 -2.62 3.09
N ALA A 115 -0.18 -3.24 4.26
CA ALA A 115 0.37 -4.59 4.38
C ALA A 115 -0.49 -5.63 3.65
N THR A 116 -1.81 -5.58 3.86
CA THR A 116 -2.73 -6.54 3.25
C THR A 116 -2.83 -6.36 1.73
N GLU A 117 -2.86 -5.12 1.24
CA GLU A 117 -2.84 -4.82 -0.18
C GLU A 117 -1.51 -5.21 -0.83
N PHE A 118 -0.38 -4.94 -0.17
CA PHE A 118 0.93 -5.31 -0.67
C PHE A 118 1.07 -6.83 -0.84
N GLN A 119 0.55 -7.64 0.09
CA GLN A 119 0.52 -9.10 -0.09
C GLN A 119 -0.35 -9.52 -1.27
N TYR A 120 -1.53 -8.92 -1.44
CA TYR A 120 -2.39 -9.17 -2.59
C TYR A 120 -1.64 -8.86 -3.90
N ILE A 121 -1.03 -7.68 -4.02
CA ILE A 121 -0.27 -7.28 -5.21
C ILE A 121 0.86 -8.26 -5.52
N LYS A 122 1.59 -8.75 -4.51
CA LYS A 122 2.65 -9.75 -4.70
C LYS A 122 2.12 -11.06 -5.28
N ILE A 123 0.99 -11.56 -4.77
CA ILE A 123 0.33 -12.77 -5.25
C ILE A 123 -0.09 -12.58 -6.72
N ILE A 124 -0.80 -11.49 -7.02
CA ILE A 124 -1.31 -11.22 -8.37
C ILE A 124 -0.17 -10.98 -9.36
N ARG A 125 0.89 -10.27 -8.98
CA ARG A 125 2.04 -10.05 -9.86
C ARG A 125 2.73 -11.35 -10.23
N THR A 126 2.87 -12.26 -9.28
CA THR A 126 3.44 -13.59 -9.52
C THR A 126 2.53 -14.40 -10.45
N ALA A 127 1.23 -14.48 -10.14
CA ALA A 127 0.26 -15.21 -10.94
C ALA A 127 0.14 -14.66 -12.39
N LYS A 128 0.21 -13.33 -12.56
CA LYS A 128 0.27 -12.70 -13.89
C LYS A 128 1.52 -13.10 -14.67
N GLY A 129 2.67 -13.19 -14.00
CA GLY A 129 3.91 -13.67 -14.62
C GLY A 129 3.80 -15.12 -15.08
N ASP A 130 3.23 -15.99 -14.24
CA ASP A 130 3.02 -17.39 -14.59
C ASP A 130 2.01 -17.56 -15.74
N LEU A 131 0.91 -16.81 -15.73
CA LEU A 131 -0.06 -16.75 -16.83
C LEU A 131 0.61 -16.30 -18.14
N ALA A 132 1.37 -15.21 -18.11
CA ALA A 132 2.07 -14.69 -19.29
C ALA A 132 3.13 -15.66 -19.84
N SER A 133 3.73 -16.48 -18.97
CA SER A 133 4.70 -17.52 -19.36
C SER A 133 4.07 -18.85 -19.77
N GLY A 134 2.74 -18.97 -19.73
CA GLY A 134 2.00 -20.20 -20.06
C GLY A 134 2.09 -21.31 -19.00
N LYS A 135 2.60 -21.01 -17.80
CA LYS A 135 2.65 -21.95 -16.66
C LYS A 135 1.32 -22.12 -15.95
N MET A 136 0.35 -21.25 -16.26
CA MET A 136 -0.94 -21.16 -15.60
C MET A 136 -2.00 -20.85 -16.65
N THR A 137 -3.18 -21.46 -16.51
CA THR A 137 -4.37 -21.16 -17.31
C THR A 137 -5.11 -19.95 -16.76
N GLU A 138 -5.93 -19.32 -17.59
CA GLU A 138 -6.78 -18.20 -17.15
C GLU A 138 -7.75 -18.61 -16.02
N SER A 139 -8.25 -19.84 -16.03
CA SER A 139 -9.13 -20.35 -14.95
C SER A 139 -8.41 -20.46 -13.61
N GLU A 140 -7.14 -20.90 -13.61
CA GLU A 140 -6.32 -20.96 -12.40
C GLU A 140 -5.98 -19.56 -11.89
N PHE A 141 -5.62 -18.65 -12.79
CA PHE A 141 -5.38 -17.25 -12.45
C PHE A 141 -6.61 -16.63 -11.78
N ASN A 142 -7.80 -16.80 -12.37
CA ASN A 142 -9.04 -16.22 -11.83
C ASN A 142 -9.37 -16.76 -10.43
N LYS A 143 -9.11 -18.04 -10.16
CA LYS A 143 -9.26 -18.61 -8.80
C LYS A 143 -8.28 -18.00 -7.81
N ILE A 144 -7.03 -17.79 -8.23
CA ILE A 144 -6.01 -17.13 -7.39
C ILE A 144 -6.41 -15.68 -7.10
N ASP A 145 -6.85 -14.93 -8.12
CA ASP A 145 -7.29 -13.55 -7.94
C ASP A 145 -8.48 -13.45 -6.98
N GLN A 146 -9.49 -14.30 -7.18
CA GLN A 146 -10.66 -14.34 -6.31
C GLN A 146 -10.26 -14.65 -4.85
N ASN A 147 -9.45 -15.67 -4.61
CA ASN A 147 -9.01 -16.02 -3.26
C ASN A 147 -8.15 -14.92 -2.63
N ALA A 148 -7.26 -14.30 -3.39
CA ALA A 148 -6.42 -13.21 -2.91
C ALA A 148 -7.25 -11.96 -2.57
N ARG A 149 -8.28 -11.65 -3.37
CA ARG A 149 -9.24 -10.57 -3.09
C ARG A 149 -10.06 -10.85 -1.84
N LEU A 150 -10.58 -12.06 -1.66
CA LEU A 150 -11.30 -12.46 -0.44
C LEU A 150 -10.43 -12.23 0.81
N ASN A 151 -9.16 -12.62 0.75
CA ASN A 151 -8.21 -12.44 1.85
C ASN A 151 -7.85 -10.98 2.11
N TRP A 152 -7.73 -10.16 1.05
CA TRP A 152 -7.40 -8.74 1.18
C TRP A 152 -8.59 -7.91 1.65
N LEU A 153 -9.75 -8.08 1.01
CA LEU A 153 -10.94 -7.27 1.26
C LEU A 153 -11.73 -7.77 2.48
N GLY A 154 -11.79 -9.09 2.69
CA GLY A 154 -12.65 -9.72 3.70
C GLY A 154 -14.12 -9.83 3.29
N GLU A 155 -14.38 -9.88 1.98
CA GLU A 155 -15.69 -9.93 1.32
C GLU A 155 -15.73 -11.04 0.29
#